data_AF-N9KZM0-F1
#
_entry.id   AF-N9KZM0-F1
#
_cell.length_a   1.000
_cell.length_b   1.000
_cell.length_c   1.000
_cell.angle_alpha   90.00
_cell.angle_beta   90.00
_cell.angle_gamma   90.00
#
_symmetry.space_group_name_H-M   'P 1'
#
loop_
_entity.id
_entity.type
_entity.pdbx_description
1 polymer ?
#
loop_
_entity_poly.entity_id
_entity_poly.type
_entity_poly.pdbx_seq_one_letter_code
_entity_poly.pdbx_strand_id
1 'polypeptide(L)'
;MNKLFALAAVIALAGCAEKKPLTPEEQWKGYCTSVGNAARTIMLDRQNAIEKDQALAHADKVEDETTRKFIFEIIETVYAMPEQEVKGDVDAAREKIKAQYTEKCLATPYDEMPDYRRF
;
A
#
# COMPACT_ATOMS: atom_id res chain seq x y z
N MET A 1 -29.47 -45.73 -8.97
CA MET A 1 -28.47 -44.63 -9.00
C MET A 1 -29.13 -43.39 -9.59
N ASN A 2 -28.61 -42.19 -9.30
CA ASN A 2 -28.77 -40.96 -10.11
C ASN A 2 -29.78 -39.84 -9.76
N LYS A 3 -30.25 -39.68 -8.52
CA LYS A 3 -30.99 -38.45 -8.14
C LYS A 3 -30.40 -37.62 -6.99
N LEU A 4 -29.49 -38.18 -6.19
CA LEU A 4 -28.82 -37.46 -5.10
C LEU A 4 -27.59 -36.65 -5.55
N PHE A 5 -27.00 -37.00 -6.69
CA PHE A 5 -25.83 -36.27 -7.22
C PHE A 5 -26.17 -34.93 -7.89
N ALA A 6 -27.45 -34.73 -8.28
CA ALA A 6 -27.86 -33.49 -8.95
C ALA A 6 -28.03 -32.31 -7.98
N LEU A 7 -28.35 -32.55 -6.70
CA LEU A 7 -28.54 -31.47 -5.72
C LEU A 7 -27.21 -30.92 -5.18
N ALA A 8 -26.16 -31.74 -5.13
CA ALA A 8 -24.84 -31.32 -4.63
C ALA A 8 -24.10 -30.39 -5.62
N ALA A 9 -24.39 -30.50 -6.92
CA ALA A 9 -23.74 -29.69 -7.95
C ALA A 9 -24.23 -28.22 -7.99
N VAL A 10 -25.45 -27.93 -7.50
CA VAL A 10 -26.01 -26.57 -7.51
C VAL A 10 -25.47 -25.73 -6.35
N ILE A 11 -25.16 -26.35 -5.21
CA ILE A 11 -24.57 -25.66 -4.05
C ILE A 11 -23.10 -25.27 -4.31
N ALA A 12 -22.38 -26.07 -5.11
CA ALA A 12 -21.00 -25.77 -5.49
C ALA A 12 -20.88 -24.56 -6.44
N LEU A 13 -21.92 -24.24 -7.21
CA LEU A 13 -21.94 -23.07 -8.12
C LEU A 13 -22.33 -21.75 -7.42
N ALA A 14 -22.92 -21.82 -6.22
CA ALA A 14 -23.10 -20.64 -5.36
C ALA A 14 -21.81 -20.22 -4.62
N GLY A 15 -20.75 -21.04 -4.70
CA GLY A 15 -19.43 -20.76 -4.12
C GLY A 15 -18.60 -19.70 -4.89
N CYS A 16 -19.05 -19.29 -6.07
CA CYS A 16 -18.54 -18.13 -6.80
C CYS A 16 -19.51 -16.96 -6.66
N ALA A 17 -19.87 -16.60 -5.43
CA ALA A 17 -20.41 -15.27 -5.20
C ALA A 17 -19.32 -14.28 -5.58
N GLU A 18 -19.48 -13.62 -6.73
CA GLU A 18 -18.64 -12.48 -7.12
C GLU A 18 -18.54 -11.55 -5.91
N LYS A 19 -17.31 -11.32 -5.42
CA LYS A 19 -17.11 -10.40 -4.30
C LYS A 19 -17.76 -9.09 -4.67
N LYS A 20 -18.65 -8.60 -3.80
CA LYS A 20 -19.29 -7.30 -3.98
C LYS A 20 -18.19 -6.27 -4.27
N PRO A 21 -18.32 -5.45 -5.33
CA PRO A 21 -17.34 -4.41 -5.59
C PRO A 21 -17.23 -3.50 -4.36
N LEU A 22 -15.99 -3.13 -4.01
CA LEU A 22 -15.71 -2.26 -2.87
C LEU A 22 -16.36 -0.89 -3.07
N THR A 23 -16.84 -0.28 -1.98
CA THR A 23 -17.29 1.12 -2.04
C THR A 23 -16.11 2.06 -2.32
N PRO A 24 -16.35 3.29 -2.81
CA PRO A 24 -15.28 4.27 -3.00
C PRO A 24 -14.44 4.50 -1.74
N GLU A 25 -15.07 4.53 -0.57
CA GLU A 25 -14.38 4.70 0.71
C GLU A 25 -13.51 3.48 1.08
N GLU A 26 -13.98 2.27 0.77
CA GLU A 26 -13.19 1.04 0.97
C GLU A 26 -12.01 0.96 0.00
N GLN A 27 -12.20 1.39 -1.25
CA GLN A 27 -11.13 1.51 -2.24
C GLN A 27 -10.10 2.55 -1.80
N TRP A 28 -10.54 3.72 -1.35
CA TRP A 28 -9.68 4.78 -0.82
C TRP A 28 -8.87 4.30 0.39
N LYS A 29 -9.52 3.64 1.35
CA LYS A 29 -8.83 3.03 2.49
C LYS A 29 -7.80 1.99 2.05
N GLY A 30 -8.13 1.19 1.03
CA GLY A 30 -7.22 0.23 0.42
C GLY A 30 -6.00 0.89 -0.22
N TYR A 31 -6.20 2.02 -0.92
CA TYR A 31 -5.13 2.83 -1.47
C TYR A 31 -4.22 3.39 -0.39
N CYS A 32 -4.78 4.04 0.63
CA CYS A 32 -3.98 4.62 1.71
C CYS A 32 -3.23 3.58 2.54
N THR A 33 -3.79 2.37 2.69
CA THR A 33 -3.05 1.24 3.28
C THR A 33 -1.82 0.88 2.43
N SER A 34 -1.97 0.91 1.10
CA SER A 34 -0.87 0.67 0.18
C SER A 34 0.19 1.77 0.21
N VAL A 35 -0.21 3.04 0.37
CA VAL A 35 0.72 4.16 0.59
C VAL A 35 1.52 3.96 1.88
N GLY A 36 0.85 3.55 2.97
CA GLY A 36 1.53 3.17 4.21
C GLY A 36 2.51 2.00 4.04
N ASN A 37 2.14 0.98 3.28
CA ASN A 37 3.04 -0.14 2.96
C ASN A 37 4.25 0.32 2.14
N ALA A 38 4.07 1.22 1.17
CA ALA A 38 5.18 1.82 0.45
C ALA A 38 6.13 2.55 1.40
N ALA A 39 5.61 3.30 2.38
CA ALA A 39 6.44 3.94 3.41
C ALA A 39 7.24 2.94 4.24
N ARG A 40 6.61 1.83 4.62
CA ARG A 40 7.28 0.72 5.32
C ARG A 40 8.43 0.15 4.49
N THR A 41 8.21 -0.07 3.20
CA THR A 41 9.19 -0.64 2.27
C THR A 41 10.34 0.34 2.02
N ILE A 42 10.07 1.63 1.85
CA ILE A 42 11.12 2.64 1.65
C ILE A 42 11.99 2.80 2.91
N MET A 43 11.41 2.67 4.12
CA MET A 43 12.19 2.58 5.35
C MET A 43 13.08 1.33 5.39
N LEU A 44 12.55 0.18 4.96
CA LEU A 44 13.34 -1.04 4.81
C LEU A 44 14.50 -0.85 3.82
N ASP A 45 14.26 -0.22 2.67
CA ASP A 45 15.28 0.08 1.67
C ASP A 45 16.40 0.95 2.26
N ARG A 46 16.02 2.00 3.01
CA ARG A 46 16.98 2.85 3.72
C ARG A 46 17.79 2.07 4.75
N GLN A 47 17.15 1.18 5.51
CA GLN A 47 17.83 0.32 6.48
C GLN A 47 18.79 -0.67 5.81
N ASN A 48 18.51 -1.06 4.56
CA ASN A 48 19.36 -1.89 3.72
C ASN A 48 20.38 -1.08 2.90
N ALA A 49 20.59 0.20 3.23
CA ALA A 49 21.55 1.10 2.60
C ALA A 49 21.34 1.29 1.08
N ILE A 50 20.09 1.23 0.62
CA ILE A 50 19.76 1.77 -0.70
C ILE A 50 19.98 3.29 -0.67
N GLU A 51 20.58 3.81 -1.74
CA GLU A 51 20.89 5.23 -1.85
C GLU A 51 19.66 6.04 -2.25
N LYS A 52 19.60 7.30 -1.78
CA LYS A 52 18.44 8.18 -2.01
C LYS A 52 18.15 8.32 -3.50
N ASP A 53 19.18 8.55 -4.30
CA ASP A 53 19.05 8.75 -5.74
C ASP A 53 18.51 7.51 -6.45
N GLN A 54 18.82 6.31 -5.95
CA GLN A 54 18.26 5.07 -6.49
C GLN A 54 16.77 4.93 -6.14
N ALA A 55 16.38 5.27 -4.91
CA ALA A 55 14.98 5.29 -4.50
C ALA A 55 14.18 6.32 -5.32
N LEU A 56 14.72 7.53 -5.52
CA LEU A 56 14.11 8.56 -6.35
C LEU A 56 13.96 8.12 -7.81
N ALA A 57 14.99 7.51 -8.40
CA ALA A 57 14.93 6.99 -9.77
C ALA A 57 13.93 5.84 -9.95
N HIS A 58 13.66 5.07 -8.89
CA HIS A 58 12.59 4.08 -8.90
C HIS A 58 11.21 4.74 -8.81
N ALA A 59 11.06 5.72 -7.93
CA ALA A 59 9.81 6.47 -7.73
C ALA A 59 9.37 7.25 -8.98
N ASP A 60 10.31 7.75 -9.78
CA ASP A 60 10.03 8.49 -11.01
C ASP A 60 9.27 7.65 -12.07
N LYS A 61 9.33 6.32 -11.96
CA LYS A 61 8.63 5.39 -12.85
C LYS A 61 7.16 5.18 -12.49
N VAL A 62 6.68 5.81 -11.42
CA VAL A 62 5.28 5.75 -11.01
C VAL A 62 4.49 6.74 -11.85
N GLU A 63 3.55 6.24 -12.66
CA GLU A 63 2.83 7.06 -13.64
C GLU A 63 1.80 7.99 -12.98
N ASP A 64 1.03 7.48 -12.03
CA ASP A 64 0.04 8.25 -11.29
C ASP A 64 0.70 9.35 -10.43
N GLU A 65 0.30 10.60 -10.67
CA GLU A 65 0.96 11.76 -10.07
C GLU A 65 0.75 11.84 -8.56
N THR A 66 -0.44 11.47 -8.08
CA THR A 66 -0.78 11.48 -6.65
C THR A 66 0.08 10.46 -5.90
N THR A 67 0.16 9.25 -6.43
CA THR A 67 0.96 8.15 -5.89
C THR A 67 2.45 8.50 -5.92
N ARG A 68 2.93 9.03 -7.06
CA ARG A 68 4.33 9.48 -7.22
C ARG A 68 4.68 10.57 -6.19
N LYS A 69 3.79 11.52 -5.96
CA LYS A 69 3.96 12.58 -4.96
C LYS A 69 4.10 12.01 -3.55
N PHE A 70 3.24 11.07 -3.15
CA PHE A 70 3.37 10.40 -1.85
C PHE A 70 4.71 9.66 -1.73
N ILE A 71 5.10 8.90 -2.74
CA ILE A 71 6.36 8.14 -2.73
C ILE A 71 7.57 9.08 -2.61
N PHE A 72 7.61 10.18 -3.37
CA PHE A 72 8.69 11.17 -3.23
C PHE A 72 8.73 11.77 -1.83
N GLU A 73 7.58 12.14 -1.27
CA GLU A 73 7.54 12.71 0.08
C GLU A 73 8.01 11.73 1.16
N ILE A 74 7.63 10.45 1.03
CA ILE A 74 8.11 9.37 1.88
C ILE A 74 9.63 9.25 1.79
N ILE A 75 10.20 9.22 0.58
CA ILE A 75 11.66 9.13 0.38
C ILE A 75 12.34 10.33 1.04
N GLU A 76 11.88 11.56 0.79
CA GLU A 76 12.44 12.74 1.43
C GLU A 76 12.40 12.66 2.96
N THR A 77 11.28 12.20 3.52
CA THR A 77 11.10 12.05 4.97
C THR A 77 12.04 11.01 5.55
N VAL A 78 12.04 9.79 4.99
CA VAL A 78 12.82 8.65 5.49
C VAL A 78 14.32 8.94 5.40
N TYR A 79 14.79 9.56 4.32
CA TYR A 79 16.21 9.86 4.14
C TYR A 79 16.68 11.07 4.95
N ALA A 80 15.77 11.91 5.46
CA ALA A 80 16.08 12.97 6.41
C ALA A 80 16.12 12.49 7.87
N MET A 81 15.65 11.27 8.17
CA MET A 81 15.62 10.74 9.54
C MET A 81 17.04 10.49 10.08
N PRO A 82 17.30 10.75 11.38
CA PRO A 82 18.56 10.41 12.03
C PRO A 82 18.85 8.91 11.98
N GLU A 83 20.11 8.52 11.80
CA GLU A 83 20.48 7.09 11.73
C GLU A 83 20.02 6.29 12.95
N GLN A 84 20.01 6.90 14.14
CA GLN A 84 19.54 6.27 15.36
C GLN A 84 18.06 5.88 15.29
N GLU A 85 17.22 6.71 14.68
CA GLU A 85 15.79 6.41 14.48
C GLU A 85 15.58 5.34 13.40
N VAL A 86 16.48 5.26 12.42
CA VAL A 86 16.41 4.28 11.33
C VAL A 86 16.89 2.89 11.78
N LYS A 87 17.98 2.82 12.56
CA LYS A 87 18.69 1.57 12.89
C LYS A 87 18.44 1.06 14.31
N GLY A 88 17.91 1.89 15.22
CA GLY A 88 17.73 1.53 16.63
C GLY A 88 16.70 0.42 16.84
N ASP A 89 15.44 0.71 16.58
CA ASP A 89 14.35 -0.29 16.53
C ASP A 89 13.76 -0.29 15.12
N VAL A 90 14.26 -1.21 14.30
CA VAL A 90 13.98 -1.24 12.87
C VAL A 90 12.51 -1.49 12.56
N ASP A 91 11.82 -2.29 13.38
CA ASP A 91 10.41 -2.63 13.16
C ASP A 91 9.50 -1.52 13.69
N ALA A 92 9.83 -0.90 14.84
CA ALA A 92 9.10 0.26 15.30
C ALA A 92 9.22 1.45 14.31
N ALA A 93 10.40 1.68 13.73
CA ALA A 93 10.60 2.73 12.72
C ALA A 93 9.74 2.50 11.47
N ARG A 94 9.66 1.25 11.00
CA ARG A 94 8.82 0.82 9.88
C ARG A 94 7.33 1.00 10.14
N GLU A 95 6.85 0.54 11.30
CA GLU A 95 5.42 0.67 11.62
C GLU A 95 5.03 2.13 11.92
N LYS A 96 5.93 2.92 12.51
CA LYS A 96 5.74 4.37 12.71
C LYS A 96 5.51 5.09 11.39
N ILE A 97 6.41 4.91 10.41
CA ILE A 97 6.29 5.62 9.12
C ILE A 97 5.08 5.13 8.32
N LYS A 98 4.76 3.83 8.39
CA LYS A 98 3.57 3.25 7.77
C LYS A 98 2.28 3.85 8.32
N ALA A 99 2.16 3.93 9.65
CA ALA A 99 0.99 4.54 10.29
C ALA A 99 0.86 6.01 9.89
N GLN A 100 1.94 6.78 10.00
CA GLN A 100 1.99 8.19 9.62
C GLN A 100 1.48 8.44 8.20
N TYR A 101 1.97 7.67 7.21
CA TYR A 101 1.59 7.87 5.82
C TYR A 101 0.22 7.28 5.46
N THR A 102 -0.23 6.24 6.16
CA THR A 102 -1.62 5.77 6.05
C THR A 102 -2.58 6.85 6.52
N GLU A 103 -2.36 7.42 7.71
CA GLU A 103 -3.21 8.45 8.30
C GLU A 103 -3.19 9.73 7.47
N LYS A 104 -2.01 10.15 7.01
CA LYS A 104 -1.86 11.31 6.13
C LYS A 104 -2.62 11.14 4.82
N CYS A 105 -2.52 9.97 4.19
CA CYS A 105 -3.27 9.69 2.98
C CYS A 105 -4.78 9.73 3.27
N LEU A 106 -5.26 9.09 4.33
CA LEU A 106 -6.68 9.11 4.69
C LEU A 106 -7.24 10.53 4.92
N ALA A 107 -6.41 11.44 5.42
CA ALA A 107 -6.75 12.84 5.63
C ALA A 107 -6.60 13.73 4.37
N THR A 108 -6.04 13.19 3.28
CA THR A 108 -5.85 13.93 2.03
C THR A 108 -7.14 13.86 1.21
N PRO A 109 -7.71 15.01 0.79
CA PRO A 109 -8.85 15.01 -0.13
C PRO A 109 -8.49 14.33 -1.45
N TYR A 110 -9.46 13.61 -2.02
CA TYR A 110 -9.34 12.99 -3.34
C TYR A 110 -10.63 13.19 -4.13
N ASP A 111 -10.48 13.53 -5.42
CA ASP A 111 -11.61 13.68 -6.34
C ASP A 111 -11.85 12.39 -7.14
N GLU A 112 -10.76 11.68 -7.49
CA GLU A 112 -10.77 10.43 -8.23
C GLU A 112 -9.83 9.41 -7.57
N MET A 113 -10.10 8.12 -7.78
CA MET A 113 -9.22 7.06 -7.28
C MET A 113 -7.92 7.05 -8.09
N PRO A 114 -6.74 7.14 -7.45
CA PRO A 114 -5.45 7.00 -8.14
C PRO A 114 -5.32 5.66 -8.85
N ASP A 115 -4.67 5.65 -10.01
CA ASP A 115 -4.32 4.39 -10.69
C ASP A 115 -3.02 3.84 -10.08
N TYR A 116 -3.18 2.92 -9.12
CA TYR A 116 -2.06 2.43 -8.33
C TYR A 116 -1.98 0.91 -8.32
N ARG A 117 -0.74 0.41 -8.31
CA ARG A 117 -0.45 -0.99 -7.99
C ARG A 117 -0.27 -1.14 -6.49
N ARG A 118 -0.84 -2.21 -5.92
CA ARG A 118 -0.64 -2.52 -4.49
C ARG A 118 0.83 -2.82 -4.21
N PHE A 119 1.37 -2.16 -3.19
CA PHE A 119 2.73 -2.27 -2.67
C PHE A 119 2.82 -3.31 -1.55
#